data_AF-A0A8C5DKP8-F1
#
_entry.id   AF-A0A8C5DKP8-F1
#
_cell.length_a   1.000
_cell.length_b   1.000
_cell.length_c   1.000
_cell.angle_alpha   90.00
_cell.angle_beta   90.00
_cell.angle_gamma   90.00
#
_symmetry.space_group_name_H-M   'P 1'
#
loop_
_entity.id
_entity.type
_entity.pdbx_description
1 polymer ?
#
loop_
_entity_poly.entity_id
_entity_poly.type
_entity_poly.pdbx_seq_one_letter_code
_entity_poly.pdbx_strand_id
1 'polypeptide(L)'
;MKKMVMMITEVKLRPDGIRRRPGHTPQPEDQPEDQSEDEDENLIKPKKLINPISESRSHQELHRELHQGRMAQPQNFLNFPEPKPELQRVLESRKRDQLIRQRKQEEEAHRTISPLEAELLRRHKKLEEYEQQQQENLKAPEFVKVRENLRRTSVEKNQS
;
A
#
# COMPACT_ATOMS: atom_id res chain seq x y z
N MET A 1 0.00 2.01 34.88
CA MET A 1 -1.22 1.56 34.19
C MET A 1 -1.90 2.81 33.64
N LYS A 2 -2.00 3.06 32.35
CA LYS A 2 -2.89 2.40 31.39
C LYS A 2 -2.34 2.65 29.97
N LYS A 3 -2.26 1.59 29.18
CA LYS A 3 -1.87 1.62 27.77
C LYS A 3 -2.98 2.33 26.99
N MET A 4 -2.66 3.44 26.31
CA MET A 4 -3.53 4.01 25.29
C MET A 4 -3.01 3.56 23.93
N VAL A 5 -3.15 2.25 23.68
CA VAL A 5 -3.05 1.70 22.34
C VAL A 5 -4.30 2.19 21.62
N MET A 6 -4.12 3.01 20.59
CA MET A 6 -5.17 3.32 19.63
C MET A 6 -5.68 1.99 19.11
N MET A 7 -6.88 1.62 19.55
CA MET A 7 -7.66 0.55 18.95
C MET A 7 -7.83 0.94 17.49
N ILE A 8 -7.04 0.32 16.62
CA ILE A 8 -7.39 0.24 15.21
C ILE A 8 -8.70 -0.54 15.21
N THR A 9 -9.79 0.18 14.99
CA THR A 9 -11.08 -0.44 14.75
C THR A 9 -10.92 -1.31 13.51
N GLU A 10 -10.76 -2.62 13.73
CA GLU A 10 -10.90 -3.61 12.69
C GLU A 10 -12.34 -3.50 12.19
N VAL A 11 -12.53 -2.75 11.10
CA VAL A 11 -13.71 -2.92 10.27
C VAL A 11 -13.50 -4.24 9.54
N LYS A 12 -13.89 -5.33 10.21
CA LYS A 12 -14.11 -6.63 9.60
C LYS A 12 -15.24 -6.47 8.59
N LEU A 13 -14.90 -6.05 7.38
CA LEU A 13 -15.77 -6.19 6.24
C LEU A 13 -16.05 -7.67 6.09
N ARG A 14 -17.27 -8.07 6.47
CA ARG A 14 -17.81 -9.38 6.14
C ARG A 14 -17.68 -9.57 4.62
N PRO A 15 -17.23 -10.73 4.13
CA PRO A 15 -17.41 -11.05 2.73
C PRO A 15 -18.85 -11.53 2.61
N ASP A 16 -19.81 -10.61 2.66
CA ASP A 16 -21.15 -10.93 2.18
C ASP A 16 -21.03 -10.98 0.66
N GLY A 17 -20.75 -12.22 0.22
CA GLY A 17 -20.66 -12.60 -1.16
C GLY A 17 -21.87 -12.09 -1.89
N ILE A 18 -21.65 -11.11 -2.76
CA ILE A 18 -22.51 -10.93 -3.92
C ILE A 18 -22.34 -12.22 -4.71
N ARG A 19 -23.22 -13.19 -4.47
CA ARG A 19 -23.51 -14.26 -5.42
C ARG A 19 -24.01 -13.58 -6.68
N ARG A 20 -23.09 -13.09 -7.51
CA ARG A 20 -23.41 -12.79 -8.90
C ARG A 20 -23.78 -14.15 -9.49
N ARG A 21 -25.06 -14.34 -9.80
CA ARG A 21 -25.52 -15.49 -10.56
C ARG A 21 -24.61 -15.61 -11.79
N PRO A 22 -23.97 -16.77 -12.01
CA PRO A 22 -23.26 -16.99 -13.26
C PRO A 22 -24.31 -17.17 -14.36
N GLY A 23 -24.17 -16.43 -15.45
CA GLY A 23 -24.93 -16.67 -16.68
C GLY A 23 -26.38 -16.16 -16.67
N HIS A 24 -26.57 -14.89 -16.96
CA HIS A 24 -27.73 -14.50 -17.75
C HIS A 24 -27.23 -13.71 -18.96
N THR A 25 -26.67 -14.45 -19.92
CA THR A 25 -26.79 -14.08 -21.32
C THR A 25 -28.29 -14.10 -21.65
N PRO A 26 -28.87 -13.02 -22.21
CA PRO A 26 -30.19 -13.15 -22.80
C PRO A 26 -30.01 -14.12 -23.97
N GLN A 27 -30.49 -15.35 -23.80
CA GLN A 27 -30.67 -16.24 -24.93
C GLN A 27 -31.68 -15.57 -25.86
N PRO A 28 -31.52 -15.65 -27.19
CA PRO A 28 -32.65 -15.47 -28.07
C PRO A 28 -33.61 -16.62 -27.73
N GLU A 29 -34.67 -16.31 -26.99
CA GLU A 29 -35.75 -17.24 -26.68
C GLU A 29 -36.53 -17.50 -27.99
N ASP A 30 -36.02 -18.40 -28.82
CA ASP A 30 -36.83 -19.14 -29.78
C ASP A 30 -37.55 -20.25 -29.00
N GLN A 31 -38.67 -19.93 -28.34
CA GLN A 31 -39.65 -20.94 -27.94
C GLN A 31 -41.05 -20.62 -28.47
N PRO A 32 -41.71 -21.57 -29.14
CA PRO A 32 -43.11 -21.46 -29.50
C PRO A 32 -43.93 -21.92 -28.29
N GLU A 33 -44.58 -20.99 -27.59
CA GLU A 33 -45.66 -21.35 -26.68
C GLU A 33 -47.00 -21.06 -27.35
N ASP A 34 -47.61 -22.17 -27.74
CA ASP A 34 -48.97 -22.34 -28.17
C ASP A 34 -49.89 -22.31 -26.93
N GLN A 35 -51.10 -21.75 -27.12
CA GLN A 35 -52.32 -21.95 -26.32
C GLN A 35 -52.48 -21.19 -24.98
N SER A 36 -53.26 -20.11 -25.02
CA SER A 36 -54.54 -20.04 -24.28
C SER A 36 -55.38 -18.89 -24.83
N GLU A 37 -56.36 -19.28 -25.63
CA GLU A 37 -57.76 -18.83 -25.62
C GLU A 37 -58.00 -17.32 -25.51
N ASP A 38 -58.37 -16.77 -26.66
CA ASP A 38 -59.26 -15.61 -26.82
C ASP A 38 -60.38 -15.66 -25.76
N GLU A 39 -60.60 -14.63 -24.97
CA GLU A 39 -61.64 -13.63 -25.24
C GLU A 39 -61.24 -12.27 -24.65
N ASP A 40 -60.48 -11.52 -25.43
CA ASP A 40 -60.42 -10.06 -25.39
C ASP A 40 -60.45 -9.57 -26.85
N GLU A 41 -61.38 -10.10 -27.64
CA GLU A 41 -61.49 -9.83 -29.09
C GLU A 41 -61.76 -8.34 -29.40
N ASN A 42 -62.14 -7.54 -28.40
CA ASN A 42 -62.42 -6.10 -28.54
C ASN A 42 -61.41 -5.16 -27.85
N LEU A 43 -60.32 -5.66 -27.25
CA LEU A 43 -59.29 -4.80 -26.65
C LEU A 43 -58.13 -4.57 -27.63
N ILE A 44 -57.91 -3.30 -27.99
CA ILE A 44 -56.69 -2.89 -28.72
C ILE A 44 -55.49 -3.11 -27.80
N LYS A 45 -54.80 -4.24 -27.98
CA LYS A 45 -53.53 -4.51 -27.28
C LYS A 45 -52.49 -3.49 -27.77
N PRO A 46 -51.77 -2.80 -26.86
CA PRO A 46 -50.71 -1.90 -27.27
C PRO A 46 -49.67 -2.70 -28.06
N LYS A 47 -49.41 -2.28 -29.30
CA LYS A 47 -48.38 -2.90 -30.14
C LYS A 47 -47.04 -2.71 -29.45
N LYS A 48 -46.32 -3.81 -29.21
CA LYS A 48 -44.92 -3.74 -28.79
C LYS A 48 -44.15 -3.04 -29.89
N LEU A 49 -43.79 -1.77 -29.66
CA LEU A 49 -42.94 -1.03 -30.58
C LEU A 49 -41.58 -1.70 -30.57
N ILE A 50 -41.15 -2.16 -31.73
CA ILE A 50 -39.85 -2.81 -31.85
C ILE A 50 -38.80 -1.71 -31.77
N ASN A 51 -37.84 -1.88 -30.86
CA ASN A 51 -36.77 -0.91 -30.70
C ASN A 51 -35.79 -1.08 -31.87
N PRO A 52 -35.58 -0.06 -32.73
CA PRO A 52 -34.72 -0.18 -33.91
C PRO A 52 -33.26 -0.52 -33.56
N ILE A 53 -32.82 -0.18 -32.34
CA ILE A 53 -31.50 -0.55 -31.80
C ILE A 53 -31.43 -2.07 -31.54
N SER A 54 -32.56 -2.67 -31.17
CA SER A 54 -32.68 -4.12 -30.95
C SER A 54 -32.94 -4.93 -32.24
N GLU A 55 -33.35 -4.30 -33.34
CA GLU A 55 -33.46 -4.99 -34.64
C GLU A 55 -32.12 -5.10 -35.37
N SER A 56 -31.25 -4.09 -35.20
CA SER A 56 -29.95 -4.06 -35.87
C SER A 56 -28.94 -4.98 -35.17
N ARG A 57 -28.81 -6.21 -35.66
CA ARG A 57 -27.78 -7.16 -35.20
C ARG A 57 -26.36 -6.58 -35.27
N SER A 58 -26.06 -5.81 -36.31
CA SER A 58 -24.76 -5.15 -36.47
C SER A 58 -24.47 -4.16 -35.34
N HIS A 59 -25.48 -3.39 -34.92
CA HIS A 59 -25.31 -2.45 -33.81
C HIS A 59 -25.10 -3.17 -32.46
N GLN A 60 -25.85 -4.24 -32.22
CA GLN A 60 -25.67 -5.08 -31.02
C GLN A 60 -24.30 -5.75 -30.98
N GLU A 61 -23.83 -6.23 -32.13
CA GLU A 61 -22.52 -6.84 -32.28
C GLU A 61 -21.40 -5.84 -32.01
N LEU A 62 -21.49 -4.63 -32.55
CA LEU A 62 -20.55 -3.55 -32.24
C LEU A 62 -20.57 -3.19 -30.75
N HIS A 63 -21.74 -3.09 -30.13
CA HIS A 63 -21.85 -2.82 -28.68
C HIS A 63 -21.17 -3.93 -27.86
N ARG A 64 -21.43 -5.19 -28.22
CA ARG A 64 -20.80 -6.36 -27.60
C ARG A 64 -19.29 -6.34 -27.78
N GLU A 65 -18.80 -6.07 -28.99
CA GLU A 65 -17.36 -5.99 -29.32
C GLU A 65 -16.67 -4.84 -28.58
N LEU A 66 -17.30 -3.66 -28.48
CA LEU A 66 -16.75 -2.52 -27.74
C LEU A 66 -16.63 -2.82 -26.24
N HIS A 67 -17.65 -3.46 -25.66
CA HIS A 67 -17.60 -3.89 -24.27
C HIS A 67 -16.58 -5.00 -24.03
N GLN A 68 -16.50 -5.97 -24.94
CA GLN A 68 -15.52 -7.06 -24.87
C GLN A 68 -14.10 -6.54 -25.10
N GLY A 69 -13.85 -5.64 -26.03
CA GLY A 69 -12.55 -5.04 -26.29
C GLY A 69 -12.03 -4.24 -25.10
N ARG A 70 -12.90 -3.52 -24.39
CA ARG A 70 -12.53 -2.80 -23.15
C ARG A 70 -12.27 -3.72 -21.96
N MET A 71 -12.90 -4.90 -21.90
CA MET A 71 -12.77 -5.86 -20.79
C MET A 71 -11.69 -6.92 -21.05
N ALA A 72 -11.48 -7.31 -22.30
CA ALA A 72 -10.53 -8.33 -22.75
C ALA A 72 -9.12 -7.75 -22.97
N GLN A 73 -8.96 -6.43 -23.02
CA GLN A 73 -7.66 -5.77 -23.23
C GLN A 73 -7.15 -5.02 -21.98
N PRO A 74 -6.74 -5.71 -20.91
CA PRO A 74 -5.81 -5.12 -19.96
C PRO A 74 -4.33 -5.33 -20.34
N GLN A 75 -4.02 -6.11 -21.40
CA GLN A 75 -2.65 -6.59 -21.66
C GLN A 75 -2.12 -6.47 -23.10
N ASN A 76 -2.94 -6.41 -24.17
CA ASN A 76 -2.42 -6.50 -25.55
C ASN A 76 -2.52 -5.20 -26.39
N PHE A 77 -2.55 -4.02 -25.78
CA PHE A 77 -2.18 -2.75 -26.45
C PHE A 77 -0.72 -2.40 -26.16
N LEU A 78 0.17 -3.27 -26.62
CA LEU A 78 1.59 -2.96 -26.74
C LEU A 78 1.73 -1.80 -27.76
N ASN A 79 2.18 -0.64 -27.26
CA ASN A 79 2.80 0.48 -27.99
C ASN A 79 2.03 1.81 -28.13
N PHE A 80 0.94 2.04 -27.40
CA PHE A 80 0.57 3.42 -27.04
C PHE A 80 0.02 3.45 -25.61
N PRO A 81 0.61 4.22 -24.70
CA PRO A 81 -0.01 4.48 -23.42
C PRO A 81 -1.15 5.44 -23.70
N GLU A 82 -2.35 4.94 -24.02
CA GLU A 82 -3.55 5.69 -23.66
C GLU A 82 -3.38 5.91 -22.15
N PRO A 83 -3.17 7.17 -21.71
CA PRO A 83 -2.96 7.42 -20.30
C PRO A 83 -4.23 6.89 -19.64
N LYS A 84 -4.06 5.98 -18.67
CA LYS A 84 -5.17 5.53 -17.82
C LYS A 84 -6.06 6.75 -17.53
N PRO A 85 -7.40 6.63 -17.59
CA PRO A 85 -8.29 7.76 -17.40
C PRO A 85 -7.84 8.54 -16.16
N GLU A 86 -7.84 9.87 -16.21
CA GLU A 86 -7.12 10.70 -15.23
C GLU A 86 -7.43 10.32 -13.78
N LEU A 87 -8.69 10.00 -13.49
CA LEU A 87 -9.13 9.50 -12.20
C LEU A 87 -8.37 8.24 -11.76
N GLN A 88 -8.20 7.25 -12.63
CA GLN A 88 -7.45 6.04 -12.33
C GLN A 88 -5.97 6.35 -12.10
N ARG A 89 -5.35 7.24 -12.90
CA ARG A 89 -3.97 7.69 -12.64
C ARG A 89 -3.82 8.34 -11.28
N VAL A 90 -4.73 9.24 -10.93
CA VAL A 90 -4.71 9.97 -9.66
C VAL A 90 -4.91 9.01 -8.48
N LEU A 91 -5.84 8.05 -8.59
CA LEU A 91 -6.05 7.04 -7.54
C LEU A 91 -4.83 6.12 -7.36
N GLU A 92 -4.23 5.66 -8.45
CA GLU A 92 -3.01 4.85 -8.38
C GLU A 92 -1.82 5.64 -7.84
N SER A 93 -1.65 6.90 -8.26
CA SER A 93 -0.62 7.80 -7.73
C SER A 93 -0.82 8.01 -6.24
N ARG A 94 -2.03 8.36 -5.79
CA ARG A 94 -2.36 8.55 -4.38
C ARG A 94 -2.05 7.31 -3.55
N LYS A 95 -2.37 6.12 -4.07
CA LYS A 95 -2.07 4.84 -3.41
C LYS A 95 -0.56 4.60 -3.30
N ARG A 96 0.20 4.84 -4.37
CA ARG A 96 1.68 4.76 -4.33
C ARG A 96 2.26 5.76 -3.33
N ASP A 97 1.81 7.01 -3.37
CA ASP A 97 2.31 8.07 -2.49
C ASP A 97 2.03 7.77 -1.02
N GLN A 98 0.87 7.18 -0.72
CA GLN A 98 0.55 6.74 0.64
C GLN A 98 1.51 5.65 1.12
N LEU A 99 1.79 4.65 0.29
CA LEU A 99 2.73 3.57 0.62
C LEU A 99 4.16 4.11 0.81
N ILE A 100 4.58 5.02 -0.06
CA ILE A 100 5.90 5.67 0.04
C ILE A 100 5.99 6.48 1.34
N ARG A 101 4.94 7.24 1.70
CA ARG A 101 4.91 7.99 2.97
C ARG A 101 4.98 7.08 4.18
N GLN A 102 4.25 5.96 4.20
CA GLN A 102 4.31 4.98 5.29
C GLN A 102 5.72 4.39 5.42
N ARG A 103 6.28 3.91 4.32
CA ARG A 103 7.64 3.34 4.31
C ARG A 103 8.68 4.37 4.74
N LYS A 104 8.55 5.63 4.31
CA LYS A 104 9.46 6.71 4.71
C LYS A 104 9.34 7.01 6.21
N GLN A 105 8.13 7.01 6.78
CA GLN A 105 7.92 7.21 8.23
C GLN A 105 8.53 6.07 9.05
N GLU A 106 8.34 4.82 8.61
CA GLU A 106 8.97 3.65 9.24
C GLU A 106 10.50 3.74 9.14
N GLU A 107 11.02 4.03 7.95
CA GLU A 107 12.45 4.17 7.73
C GLU A 107 13.05 5.34 8.51
N GLU A 108 12.36 6.47 8.63
CA GLU A 108 12.80 7.62 9.43
C GLU A 108 12.76 7.29 10.93
N ALA A 109 11.76 6.54 11.40
CA ALA A 109 11.74 6.03 12.76
C ALA A 109 12.88 5.02 13.04
N HIS A 110 13.31 4.26 12.03
CA HIS A 110 14.45 3.34 12.16
C HIS A 110 15.81 4.03 11.96
N ARG A 111 15.89 5.07 11.12
CA ARG A 111 17.13 5.81 10.81
C ARG A 111 17.44 6.88 11.84
N THR A 112 16.42 7.48 12.45
CA THR A 112 16.63 8.36 13.60
C THR A 112 17.04 7.49 14.76
N ILE A 113 18.36 7.37 14.93
CA ILE A 113 18.97 6.75 16.10
C ILE A 113 18.23 7.29 17.33
N SER A 114 17.63 6.40 18.11
CA SER A 114 16.89 6.79 19.31
C SER A 114 17.79 7.65 20.19
N PRO A 115 17.28 8.69 20.90
CA PRO A 115 18.11 9.50 21.78
C PRO A 115 18.95 8.65 22.76
N LEU A 116 18.40 7.52 23.21
CA LEU A 116 19.11 6.53 24.04
C LEU A 116 20.21 5.81 23.26
N GLU A 117 19.94 5.38 22.03
CA GLU A 117 20.91 4.68 21.18
C GLU A 117 22.08 5.59 20.80
N ALA A 118 21.82 6.89 20.57
CA ALA A 118 22.86 7.88 20.32
C ALA A 118 23.76 8.06 21.56
N GLU A 119 23.16 8.08 22.75
CA GLU A 119 23.90 8.17 24.01
C GLU A 119 24.71 6.89 24.28
N LEU A 120 24.16 5.71 23.98
CA LEU A 120 24.89 4.44 24.05
C LEU A 120 26.10 4.44 23.13
N LEU A 121 25.95 4.90 21.88
CA LEU A 121 27.06 4.99 20.92
C LEU A 121 28.14 5.96 21.42
N ARG A 122 27.75 7.10 21.98
CA ARG A 122 28.69 8.06 22.60
C ARG A 122 29.46 7.43 23.77
N ARG A 123 28.77 6.70 24.66
CA ARG A 123 29.41 6.02 25.79
C ARG A 123 30.35 4.92 25.32
N HIS A 124 29.95 4.14 24.31
CA HIS A 124 30.78 3.09 23.75
C HIS A 124 32.07 3.66 23.17
N LYS A 125 31.97 4.71 22.35
CA LYS A 125 33.15 5.41 21.80
C LYS A 125 34.08 5.94 22.90
N LYS A 126 33.52 6.55 23.96
CA LYS A 126 34.30 7.06 25.08
C LYS A 126 35.03 5.95 25.84
N LEU A 127 34.41 4.78 25.99
CA LEU A 127 35.04 3.62 26.62
C LEU A 127 36.17 3.07 25.75
N GLU A 128 35.95 2.96 24.44
CA GLU A 128 36.97 2.51 23.47
C GLU A 128 38.21 3.44 23.50
N GLU A 129 38.01 4.76 23.52
CA GLU A 129 39.09 5.74 23.66
C GLU A 129 39.87 5.55 24.98
N TYR A 130 39.17 5.28 26.08
CA TYR A 130 39.81 5.04 27.38
C TYR A 130 40.59 3.73 27.40
N GLU A 131 40.04 2.64 26.86
CA GLU A 131 40.73 1.36 26.73
C GLU A 131 42.01 1.50 25.90
N GLN A 132 41.94 2.25 24.80
CA GLN A 132 43.09 2.51 23.93
C GLN A 132 44.17 3.34 24.65
N GLN A 133 43.78 4.40 25.38
CA GLN A 133 44.71 5.18 26.22
C GLN A 133 45.35 4.34 27.32
N GLN A 134 44.59 3.46 27.97
CA GLN A 134 45.12 2.57 28.99
C GLN A 134 46.12 1.58 28.39
N GLN A 135 45.85 1.06 27.19
CA GLN A 135 46.77 0.16 26.50
C GLN A 135 48.06 0.87 26.06
N GLU A 136 47.98 2.10 25.59
CA GLU A 136 49.15 2.96 25.33
C GLU A 136 49.91 3.27 26.62
N ASN A 137 49.20 3.56 27.72
CA ASN A 137 49.82 3.78 29.02
C ASN A 137 50.56 2.53 29.50
N LEU A 138 49.97 1.34 29.37
CA LEU A 138 50.65 0.07 29.70
C LEU A 138 51.94 -0.11 28.89
N LYS A 139 51.92 0.26 27.61
CA LYS A 139 53.09 0.21 26.72
C LYS A 139 54.13 1.31 27.00
N ALA A 140 53.78 2.35 27.76
CA ALA A 140 54.70 3.44 28.08
C ALA A 140 55.83 2.97 29.03
N PRO A 141 57.06 3.49 28.85
CA PRO A 141 58.18 3.19 29.74
C PRO A 141 57.90 3.57 31.20
N GLU A 142 58.43 2.78 32.14
CA GLU A 142 58.30 2.96 33.60
C GLU A 142 58.59 4.39 34.07
N PHE A 143 59.69 5.00 33.63
CA PHE A 143 60.08 6.35 34.06
C PHE A 143 59.05 7.42 33.65
N VAL A 144 58.32 7.22 32.55
CA VAL A 144 57.26 8.14 32.12
C VAL A 144 56.07 8.04 33.06
N LYS A 145 55.69 6.82 33.46
CA LYS A 145 54.61 6.55 34.44
C LYS A 145 54.92 7.13 35.80
N VAL A 146 56.13 6.88 36.33
CA VAL A 146 56.58 7.40 37.63
C VAL A 146 56.56 8.93 37.63
N ARG A 147 57.05 9.57 36.55
CA ARG A 147 57.05 11.03 36.42
C ARG A 147 55.63 11.61 36.42
N GLU A 148 54.68 10.97 35.73
CA GLU A 148 53.28 11.41 35.70
C GLU A 148 52.61 11.26 37.07
N ASN A 149 52.81 10.13 37.76
CA ASN A 149 52.27 9.89 39.10
C ASN A 149 52.77 10.91 40.13
N LEU A 150 54.06 11.28 40.06
CA LEU A 150 54.62 12.35 40.90
C LEU A 150 54.01 13.72 40.58
N ARG A 151 53.68 13.97 39.31
CA ARG A 151 53.01 15.22 38.90
C ARG A 151 51.57 15.28 39.41
N ARG A 152 50.80 14.19 39.33
CA ARG A 152 49.41 14.11 39.83
C ARG A 152 49.33 14.34 41.33
N THR A 153 50.17 13.65 42.11
CA THR A 153 50.20 13.78 43.58
C THR A 153 50.73 15.15 44.06
N SER A 154 51.62 15.79 43.29
CA SER A 154 52.05 17.17 43.57
C SER A 154 50.91 18.19 43.42
N VAL A 155 50.07 18.05 42.39
CA VAL A 155 48.92 18.94 42.17
C VAL A 155 47.88 18.78 43.28
N GLU A 156 47.60 17.55 43.72
CA GLU A 156 46.69 17.26 44.84
C GLU A 156 47.17 17.89 46.16
N LYS A 157 48.49 17.88 46.42
CA LYS A 157 49.09 18.55 47.59
C LYS A 157 48.97 20.06 47.60
N ASN A 158 48.80 20.71 46.44
CA ASN A 158 48.66 22.16 46.33
C ASN A 158 47.18 22.62 46.37
N GLN A 159 46.23 21.68 46.39
CA GLN A 159 44.78 21.94 46.43
C GLN A 159 44.15 21.59 47.79
N SER A 160 44.91 20.98 48.70
CA SER A 160 44.51 20.68 50.08
C SER A 160 45.21 21.60 51.07
#